data_AF-A0A935ZL35-F1
#
_entry.id   AF-A0A935ZL35-F1
#
_cell.length_a   1.000
_cell.length_b   1.000
_cell.length_c   1.000
_cell.angle_alpha   90.00
_cell.angle_beta   90.00
_cell.angle_gamma   90.00
#
_symmetry.space_group_name_H-M   'P 1'
#
loop_
_entity.id
_entity.type
_entity.pdbx_description
1 polymer ?
#
loop_
_entity_poly.entity_id
_entity_poly.type
_entity_poly.pdbx_seq_one_letter_code
_entity_poly.pdbx_strand_id
1 'polypeptide(L)'
;MDREAFREALLSVMERKRHWAWPLFTTGQVERARLHLHLEQEYAVYIRDFAVLLGRAYVQCPIAQARAELAENLFEEETGKLSRGRPHAEMFLEYPRGLGMDVARFEAVVLQPAAQAYRDELDRCTLAAGWDIAAAVTTIFLEGTEYDRGEIEDGAAKRPEPPLSEHPLVKHYGLPLQHLELVRAHRMVEGDHRRAAWRIVLDFTDAARRTAVVAAMQRVLPAWHSYRDEVAQAVGLSQPA
;
A
#
# COMPACT_ATOMS: atom_id res chain seq x y z
N MET A 1 5.07 22.42 13.66
CA MET A 1 4.27 22.47 12.42
C MET A 1 2.80 22.40 12.83
N ASP A 2 1.96 23.34 12.38
CA ASP A 2 0.52 23.26 12.67
C ASP A 2 -0.14 22.11 11.87
N ARG A 3 -1.45 21.92 12.06
CA ARG A 3 -2.17 20.77 11.50
C ARG A 3 -2.31 20.88 9.98
N GLU A 4 -2.60 22.08 9.48
CA GLU A 4 -2.81 22.31 8.04
C GLU A 4 -1.48 22.17 7.28
N ALA A 5 -0.40 22.78 7.78
CA ALA A 5 0.94 22.62 7.22
C ALA A 5 1.40 21.15 7.26
N PHE A 6 0.99 20.39 8.29
CA PHE A 6 1.25 18.96 8.36
C PHE A 6 0.47 18.15 7.33
N ARG A 7 -0.83 18.42 7.17
CA ARG A 7 -1.65 17.81 6.11
C ARG A 7 -1.02 18.03 4.75
N GLU A 8 -0.71 19.28 4.39
CA GLU A 8 -0.14 19.61 3.09
C GLU A 8 1.25 18.97 2.88
N ALA A 9 2.07 18.88 3.92
CA ALA A 9 3.37 18.23 3.82
C ALA A 9 3.27 16.72 3.56
N LEU A 10 2.29 16.04 4.17
CA LEU A 10 2.02 14.62 3.92
C LEU A 10 1.44 14.40 2.52
N LEU A 11 0.44 15.21 2.12
CA LEU A 11 -0.16 15.16 0.79
C LEU A 11 0.88 15.38 -0.30
N SER A 12 1.79 16.35 -0.11
CA SER A 12 2.90 16.60 -1.04
C SER A 12 3.84 15.39 -1.20
N VAL A 13 3.97 14.52 -0.20
CA VAL A 13 4.68 13.24 -0.36
C VAL A 13 3.86 12.28 -1.22
N MET A 14 2.57 12.12 -0.91
CA MET A 14 1.67 11.21 -1.62
C MET A 14 1.51 11.57 -3.10
N GLU A 15 1.37 12.85 -3.42
CA GLU A 15 1.25 13.36 -4.80
C GLU A 15 2.52 13.06 -5.64
N ARG A 16 3.68 12.90 -5.00
CA ARG A 16 4.94 12.49 -5.62
C ARG A 16 5.16 10.97 -5.64
N LYS A 17 4.27 10.18 -5.03
CA LYS A 17 4.26 8.71 -5.09
C LYS A 17 3.74 8.23 -6.45
N ARG A 18 4.42 8.64 -7.52
CA ARG A 18 4.11 8.31 -8.92
C ARG A 18 5.32 7.64 -9.56
N HIS A 19 5.12 6.50 -10.20
CA HIS A 19 6.22 5.77 -10.83
C HIS A 19 6.02 5.65 -12.34
N TRP A 20 7.08 5.89 -13.12
CA TRP A 20 7.05 5.89 -14.59
C TRP A 20 6.55 4.56 -15.19
N ALA A 21 6.82 3.44 -14.50
CA ALA A 21 6.44 2.12 -15.00
C ALA A 21 4.96 1.80 -14.79
N TRP A 22 4.27 2.50 -13.88
CA TRP A 22 2.90 2.14 -13.49
C TRP A 22 1.92 2.16 -14.68
N PRO A 23 1.90 3.18 -15.55
CA PRO A 23 1.11 3.12 -16.77
C PRO A 23 1.42 1.90 -17.65
N LEU A 24 2.68 1.46 -17.72
CA LEU A 24 3.07 0.30 -18.54
C LEU A 24 2.50 -1.02 -17.99
N PHE A 25 2.47 -1.20 -16.66
CA PHE A 25 1.78 -2.34 -16.03
C PHE A 25 0.29 -2.40 -16.39
N THR A 26 -0.35 -1.24 -16.61
CA THR A 26 -1.77 -1.17 -16.96
C THR A 26 -2.09 -1.45 -18.43
N THR A 27 -1.09 -1.57 -19.30
CA THR A 27 -1.26 -1.71 -20.76
C THR A 27 -1.05 -3.13 -21.29
N GLY A 28 -0.66 -4.08 -20.44
CA GLY A 28 -0.36 -5.46 -20.86
C GLY A 28 1.04 -5.65 -21.47
N GLN A 29 1.94 -4.68 -21.32
CA GLN A 29 3.31 -4.75 -21.88
C GLN A 29 4.22 -5.74 -21.16
N VAL A 30 3.93 -6.09 -19.91
CA VAL A 30 4.74 -7.05 -19.16
C VAL A 30 4.49 -8.45 -19.72
N GLU A 31 5.56 -9.19 -20.01
CA GLU A 31 5.42 -10.58 -20.44
C GLU A 31 4.73 -11.41 -19.34
N ARG A 32 3.70 -12.20 -19.70
CA ARG A 32 2.96 -13.04 -18.74
C ARG A 32 3.89 -13.88 -17.87
N ALA A 33 4.93 -14.45 -18.47
CA ALA A 33 5.92 -15.30 -17.79
C ALA A 33 6.77 -14.54 -16.75
N ARG A 34 6.77 -13.20 -16.76
CA ARG A 34 7.51 -12.35 -15.82
C ARG A 34 6.62 -11.67 -14.77
N LEU A 35 5.30 -11.70 -14.93
CA LEU A 35 4.37 -11.08 -13.97
C LEU A 35 4.59 -11.55 -12.53
N HIS A 36 5.02 -12.81 -12.35
CA HIS A 36 5.30 -13.35 -11.02
C HIS A 36 6.34 -12.51 -10.27
N LEU A 37 7.34 -11.93 -10.95
CA LEU A 37 8.37 -11.10 -10.29
C LEU A 37 7.76 -9.88 -9.60
N HIS A 38 6.80 -9.22 -10.25
CA HIS A 38 6.09 -8.10 -9.64
C HIS A 38 5.22 -8.54 -8.46
N LEU A 39 4.44 -9.61 -8.63
CA LEU A 39 3.53 -10.11 -7.60
C LEU A 39 4.28 -10.66 -6.39
N GLU A 40 5.35 -11.43 -6.59
CA GLU A 40 6.18 -12.01 -5.52
C GLU A 40 6.84 -10.90 -4.69
N GLN A 41 7.46 -9.91 -5.35
CA GLN A 41 8.10 -8.80 -4.65
C GLN A 41 7.07 -7.95 -3.89
N GLU A 42 5.93 -7.60 -4.50
CA GLU A 42 4.90 -6.82 -3.81
C GLU A 42 4.31 -7.57 -2.62
N TYR A 43 4.08 -8.88 -2.79
CA TYR A 43 3.59 -9.74 -1.73
C TYR A 43 4.53 -9.75 -0.52
N ALA A 44 5.82 -10.00 -0.76
CA ALA A 44 6.80 -10.19 0.29
C ALA A 44 7.30 -8.89 0.93
N VAL A 45 7.33 -7.79 0.18
CA VAL A 45 7.76 -6.50 0.72
C VAL A 45 6.79 -6.02 1.78
N TYR A 46 5.47 -6.04 1.51
CA TYR A 46 4.51 -5.49 2.46
C TYR A 46 3.15 -6.17 2.54
N ILE A 47 2.61 -6.82 1.49
CA ILE A 47 1.22 -7.33 1.56
C ILE A 47 1.09 -8.46 2.57
N ARG A 48 2.01 -9.45 2.54
CA ARG A 48 2.02 -10.57 3.49
C ARG A 48 2.08 -10.09 4.93
N ASP A 49 2.89 -9.07 5.17
CA ASP A 49 3.22 -8.60 6.52
C ASP A 49 2.44 -7.31 6.87
N PHE A 50 1.45 -6.89 6.07
CA PHE A 50 0.78 -5.61 6.22
C PHE A 50 0.12 -5.47 7.60
N ALA A 51 -0.62 -6.49 8.01
CA ALA A 51 -1.22 -6.57 9.34
C ALA A 51 -0.16 -6.54 10.47
N VAL A 52 1.02 -7.11 10.26
CA VAL A 52 2.14 -7.03 11.22
C VAL A 52 2.66 -5.59 11.34
N LEU A 53 2.87 -4.91 10.22
CA LEU A 53 3.30 -3.50 10.20
C LEU A 53 2.27 -2.61 10.92
N LEU A 54 0.98 -2.85 10.67
CA LEU A 54 -0.12 -2.15 11.32
C LEU A 54 -0.21 -2.46 12.82
N GLY A 55 -0.04 -3.72 13.19
CA GLY A 55 0.00 -4.16 14.59
C GLY A 55 1.11 -3.49 15.39
N ARG A 56 2.27 -3.24 14.77
CA ARG A 56 3.36 -2.47 15.42
C ARG A 56 2.95 -1.03 15.70
N ALA A 57 2.23 -0.38 14.79
CA ALA A 57 1.68 0.96 15.03
C ALA A 57 0.67 0.94 16.19
N TYR A 58 -0.24 -0.04 16.21
CA TYR A 58 -1.23 -0.23 17.26
C TYR A 58 -0.58 -0.38 18.65
N VAL A 59 0.40 -1.29 18.80
CA VAL A 59 1.03 -1.60 20.09
C VAL A 59 1.80 -0.39 20.66
N GLN A 60 2.40 0.43 19.80
CA GLN A 60 3.13 1.63 20.23
C GLN A 60 2.21 2.81 20.57
N CYS A 61 0.95 2.80 20.11
CA CYS A 61 0.07 3.96 20.18
C CYS A 61 -0.48 4.17 21.61
N PRO A 62 -0.19 5.29 22.29
CA PRO A 62 -0.70 5.54 23.64
C PRO A 62 -2.14 6.06 23.64
N ILE A 63 -2.70 6.41 22.48
CA ILE A 63 -3.97 7.12 22.35
C ILE A 63 -5.11 6.11 22.09
N ALA A 64 -6.06 6.02 23.02
CA ALA A 64 -7.11 5.00 22.99
C ALA A 64 -8.01 5.10 21.74
N GLN A 65 -8.35 6.31 21.31
CA GLN A 65 -9.18 6.53 20.11
C GLN A 65 -8.46 6.07 18.84
N ALA A 66 -7.21 6.50 18.64
CA ALA A 66 -6.38 6.03 17.53
C ALA A 66 -6.21 4.51 17.55
N ARG A 67 -5.98 3.91 18.72
CA ARG A 67 -5.88 2.44 18.87
C ARG A 67 -7.16 1.72 18.45
N ALA A 68 -8.33 2.25 18.73
CA ALA A 68 -9.60 1.61 18.34
C ALA A 68 -9.70 1.50 16.82
N GLU A 69 -9.44 2.59 16.10
CA GLU A 69 -9.47 2.61 14.63
C GLU A 69 -8.36 1.74 14.02
N LEU A 70 -7.15 1.76 14.60
CA LEU A 70 -6.07 0.86 14.17
C LEU A 70 -6.41 -0.62 14.41
N ALA A 71 -7.14 -0.94 15.47
CA ALA A 71 -7.58 -2.30 15.76
C ALA A 71 -8.65 -2.79 14.79
N GLU A 72 -9.59 -1.93 14.39
CA GLU A 72 -10.58 -2.25 13.36
C GLU A 72 -9.90 -2.54 12.01
N ASN A 73 -8.95 -1.69 11.61
CA ASN A 73 -8.19 -1.91 10.38
C ASN A 73 -7.37 -3.22 10.49
N LEU A 74 -6.67 -3.44 11.60
CA LEU A 74 -5.91 -4.68 11.83
C LEU A 74 -6.81 -5.92 11.77
N PHE A 75 -7.99 -5.86 12.38
CA PHE A 75 -8.95 -6.96 12.34
C PHE A 75 -9.44 -7.24 10.92
N GLU A 76 -9.69 -6.20 10.12
CA GLU A 76 -10.06 -6.38 8.72
C GLU A 76 -8.91 -6.96 7.89
N GLU A 77 -7.69 -6.46 8.03
CA GLU A 77 -6.54 -6.97 7.28
C GLU A 77 -6.24 -8.44 7.61
N GLU A 78 -6.30 -8.81 8.90
CA GLU A 78 -5.98 -10.13 9.41
C GLU A 78 -7.11 -11.15 9.20
N THR A 79 -8.36 -10.72 9.05
CA THR A 79 -9.51 -11.65 9.00
C THR A 79 -10.45 -11.46 7.81
N GLY A 80 -10.47 -10.27 7.21
CA GLY A 80 -11.43 -9.83 6.20
C GLY A 80 -12.88 -9.73 6.66
N LYS A 81 -13.18 -9.92 7.94
CA LYS A 81 -14.55 -10.15 8.41
C LYS A 81 -15.47 -8.92 8.35
N LEU A 82 -14.95 -7.73 8.02
CA LEU A 82 -15.76 -6.55 7.74
C LEU A 82 -16.17 -6.49 6.26
N SER A 83 -15.37 -7.01 5.33
CA SER A 83 -15.65 -6.92 3.88
C SER A 83 -15.99 -8.26 3.18
N ARG A 84 -15.20 -9.33 3.37
CA ARG A 84 -15.24 -10.57 2.56
C ARG A 84 -14.82 -11.88 3.27
N GLY A 85 -14.55 -11.85 4.57
CA GLY A 85 -14.34 -13.03 5.44
C GLY A 85 -13.00 -13.77 5.32
N ARG A 86 -12.01 -13.22 4.60
CA ARG A 86 -10.65 -13.80 4.48
C ARG A 86 -9.56 -12.74 4.66
N PRO A 87 -8.38 -13.09 5.19
CA PRO A 87 -7.26 -12.15 5.31
C PRO A 87 -6.86 -11.53 3.97
N HIS A 88 -6.48 -10.25 3.95
CA HIS A 88 -6.14 -9.54 2.71
C HIS A 88 -4.93 -10.13 1.99
N ALA A 89 -3.93 -10.57 2.77
CA ALA A 89 -2.77 -11.30 2.24
C ALA A 89 -3.17 -12.58 1.50
N GLU A 90 -4.18 -13.32 2.00
CA GLU A 90 -4.69 -14.49 1.30
C GLU A 90 -5.48 -14.12 0.03
N MET A 91 -6.29 -13.05 0.09
CA MET A 91 -7.04 -12.57 -1.06
C MET A 91 -6.11 -12.09 -2.19
N PHE A 92 -4.94 -11.52 -1.87
CA PHE A 92 -3.94 -11.17 -2.88
C PHE A 92 -3.45 -12.39 -3.68
N LEU A 93 -3.28 -13.53 -3.01
CA LEU A 93 -2.83 -14.78 -3.65
C LEU A 93 -3.87 -15.35 -4.64
N GLU A 94 -5.09 -14.82 -4.68
CA GLU A 94 -6.05 -15.16 -5.74
C GLU A 94 -5.59 -14.65 -7.13
N TYR A 95 -4.83 -13.56 -7.21
CA TYR A 95 -4.30 -13.07 -8.49
C TYR A 95 -3.35 -14.08 -9.15
N PRO A 96 -2.23 -14.51 -8.51
CA PRO A 96 -1.35 -15.51 -9.10
C PRO A 96 -2.09 -16.84 -9.34
N ARG A 97 -2.98 -17.27 -8.43
CA ARG A 97 -3.78 -18.49 -8.61
C ARG A 97 -4.65 -18.43 -9.87
N GLY A 98 -5.39 -17.34 -10.06
CA GLY A 98 -6.25 -17.14 -11.23
C GLY A 98 -5.50 -16.97 -12.54
N LEU A 99 -4.21 -16.59 -12.49
CA LEU A 99 -3.31 -16.55 -13.65
C LEU A 99 -2.65 -17.90 -13.95
N GLY A 100 -2.89 -18.92 -13.12
CA GLY A 100 -2.30 -20.25 -13.26
C GLY A 100 -0.86 -20.37 -12.73
N MET A 101 -0.44 -19.46 -11.86
CA MET A 101 0.88 -19.53 -11.21
C MET A 101 0.88 -20.55 -10.06
N ASP A 102 2.04 -21.14 -9.81
CA ASP A 102 2.27 -21.91 -8.58
C ASP A 102 2.35 -20.95 -7.38
N VAL A 103 1.41 -21.06 -6.46
CA VAL A 103 1.34 -20.20 -5.27
C VAL A 103 2.39 -20.54 -4.23
N ALA A 104 3.01 -21.73 -4.27
CA ALA A 104 4.09 -22.11 -3.34
C ALA A 104 5.32 -21.19 -3.47
N ARG A 105 5.48 -20.53 -4.62
CA ARG A 105 6.52 -19.52 -4.88
C ARG A 105 6.47 -18.33 -3.92
N PHE A 106 5.30 -18.06 -3.36
CA PHE A 106 5.07 -16.92 -2.46
C PHE A 106 5.41 -17.23 -1.00
N GLU A 107 5.68 -18.50 -0.66
CA GLU A 107 6.02 -18.92 0.72
C GLU A 107 7.40 -18.40 1.16
N ALA A 108 8.37 -18.37 0.24
CA ALA A 108 9.76 -18.01 0.50
C ALA A 108 10.35 -17.11 -0.60
N VAL A 109 9.72 -15.97 -0.84
CA VAL A 109 10.22 -14.97 -1.79
C VAL A 109 11.56 -14.40 -1.33
N VAL A 110 12.55 -14.42 -2.21
CA VAL A 110 13.80 -13.67 -2.02
C VAL A 110 13.59 -12.26 -2.56
N LEU A 111 13.69 -11.26 -1.67
CA LEU A 111 13.61 -9.86 -2.06
C LEU A 111 14.82 -9.47 -2.91
N GLN A 112 14.56 -8.70 -3.96
CA GLN A 112 15.63 -8.05 -4.71
C GLN A 112 16.27 -6.94 -3.85
N PRO A 113 17.52 -6.52 -4.13
CA PRO A 113 18.23 -5.56 -3.28
C PRO A 113 17.46 -4.27 -2.94
N ALA A 114 16.82 -3.62 -3.91
CA ALA A 114 16.05 -2.40 -3.66
C ALA A 114 14.72 -2.70 -2.95
N ALA A 115 14.10 -3.84 -3.23
CA ALA A 115 12.93 -4.32 -2.49
C ALA A 115 13.25 -4.59 -1.01
N GLN A 116 14.42 -5.20 -0.73
CA GLN A 116 14.90 -5.42 0.63
C GLN A 116 15.20 -4.10 1.33
N ALA A 117 15.90 -3.17 0.67
CA ALA A 117 16.16 -1.85 1.24
C ALA A 117 14.88 -1.08 1.56
N TYR A 118 13.86 -1.21 0.71
CA TYR A 118 12.54 -0.63 0.99
C TYR A 118 11.85 -1.28 2.18
N ARG A 119 11.87 -2.62 2.27
CA ARG A 119 11.38 -3.36 3.43
C ARG A 119 12.10 -2.94 4.72
N ASP A 120 13.42 -2.84 4.71
CA ASP A 120 14.21 -2.42 5.87
C ASP A 120 13.81 -1.01 6.35
N GLU A 121 13.51 -0.10 5.42
CA GLU A 121 13.01 1.24 5.74
C GLU A 121 11.60 1.19 6.36
N LEU A 122 10.71 0.31 5.88
CA LEU A 122 9.39 0.07 6.51
C LEU A 122 9.54 -0.51 7.92
N ASP A 123 10.44 -1.49 8.11
CA ASP A 123 10.72 -2.09 9.41
C ASP A 123 11.30 -1.04 10.37
N ARG A 124 12.24 -0.20 9.92
CA ARG A 124 12.79 0.91 10.71
C ARG A 124 11.71 1.89 11.15
N CYS A 125 10.79 2.24 10.25
CA CYS A 125 9.68 3.14 10.54
C CYS A 125 8.66 2.51 11.50
N THR A 126 8.42 1.21 11.43
CA THR A 126 7.35 0.56 12.18
C THR A 126 7.80 -0.06 13.50
N LEU A 127 9.07 -0.44 13.69
CA LEU A 127 9.51 -1.13 14.91
C LEU A 127 9.77 -0.20 16.10
N ALA A 128 10.43 0.94 15.88
CA ALA A 128 10.95 1.75 16.98
C ALA A 128 10.87 3.28 16.76
N ALA A 129 10.36 3.74 15.60
CA ALA A 129 10.34 5.16 15.29
C ALA A 129 9.18 5.94 15.96
N GLY A 130 8.26 5.23 16.63
CA GLY A 130 7.05 5.79 17.24
C GLY A 130 5.79 5.42 16.46
N TRP A 131 4.67 5.35 17.18
CA TRP A 131 3.37 4.95 16.61
C TRP A 131 2.89 5.87 15.49
N ASP A 132 3.19 7.15 15.57
CA ASP A 132 2.79 8.19 14.62
C ASP A 132 3.46 7.99 13.26
N ILE A 133 4.76 7.70 13.26
CA ILE A 133 5.51 7.32 12.07
C ILE A 133 5.02 5.97 11.53
N ALA A 134 4.86 4.98 12.40
CA ALA A 134 4.40 3.65 12.01
C ALA A 134 3.00 3.71 11.36
N ALA A 135 2.07 4.46 11.94
CA ALA A 135 0.72 4.68 11.40
C ALA A 135 0.80 5.40 10.06
N ALA A 136 1.48 6.55 9.96
CA ALA A 136 1.55 7.30 8.71
C ALA A 136 2.18 6.49 7.55
N VAL A 137 3.26 5.75 7.81
CA VAL A 137 3.91 4.92 6.78
C VAL A 137 3.02 3.74 6.38
N THR A 138 2.33 3.11 7.33
CA THR A 138 1.52 1.92 7.02
C THR A 138 0.17 2.30 6.43
N THR A 139 -0.59 3.16 7.12
CA THR A 139 -1.97 3.47 6.76
C THR A 139 -2.09 4.63 5.78
N ILE A 140 -1.11 5.53 5.65
CA ILE A 140 -1.16 6.58 4.62
C ILE A 140 -0.28 6.18 3.43
N PHE A 141 1.01 5.94 3.65
CA PHE A 141 1.95 5.73 2.54
C PHE A 141 1.72 4.42 1.78
N LEU A 142 1.66 3.26 2.46
CA LEU A 142 1.57 1.97 1.76
C LEU A 142 0.24 1.80 1.03
N GLU A 143 -0.87 1.96 1.74
CA GLU A 143 -2.23 1.82 1.20
C GLU A 143 -2.60 2.92 0.20
N GLY A 144 -2.12 4.16 0.43
CA GLY A 144 -2.57 5.33 -0.32
C GLY A 144 -1.97 5.46 -1.72
N THR A 145 -2.50 6.42 -2.46
CA THR A 145 -2.09 6.76 -3.83
C THR A 145 -1.82 8.26 -3.96
N GLU A 146 -1.41 8.70 -5.15
CA GLU A 146 -1.29 10.11 -5.47
C GLU A 146 -2.62 10.88 -5.46
N TYR A 147 -3.76 10.18 -5.34
CA TYR A 147 -5.11 10.74 -5.29
C TYR A 147 -5.64 10.93 -3.86
N ASP A 148 -4.84 10.66 -2.83
CA ASP A 148 -5.29 10.66 -1.43
C ASP A 148 -5.88 11.99 -0.95
N ARG A 149 -5.56 13.11 -1.61
CA ARG A 149 -6.22 14.40 -1.35
C ARG A 149 -7.75 14.29 -1.50
N GLY A 150 -8.22 13.54 -2.49
CA GLY A 150 -9.64 13.29 -2.73
C GLY A 150 -10.35 12.55 -1.60
N GLU A 151 -9.61 11.92 -0.68
CA GLU A 151 -10.21 11.24 0.48
C GLU A 151 -10.54 12.19 1.62
N ILE A 152 -9.89 13.36 1.69
CA ILE A 152 -9.99 14.29 2.82
C ILE A 152 -10.37 15.73 2.44
N GLU A 153 -10.37 16.07 1.16
CA GLU A 153 -10.79 17.38 0.66
C GLU A 153 -11.94 17.25 -0.33
N ASP A 154 -13.05 17.94 -0.01
CA ASP A 154 -14.22 17.99 -0.88
C ASP A 154 -13.85 18.64 -2.23
N GLY A 155 -14.22 17.99 -3.32
CA GLY A 155 -13.98 18.46 -4.68
C GLY A 155 -12.59 18.16 -5.25
N ALA A 156 -11.66 17.60 -4.47
CA ALA A 156 -10.41 17.08 -5.00
C ALA A 156 -10.63 15.78 -5.80
N ALA A 157 -9.75 15.51 -6.76
CA ALA A 157 -9.85 14.34 -7.62
C ALA A 157 -9.62 13.05 -6.81
N LYS A 158 -10.56 12.12 -6.90
CA LYS A 158 -10.43 10.75 -6.35
C LYS A 158 -9.77 9.80 -7.34
N ARG A 159 -9.24 8.70 -6.83
CA ARG A 159 -8.71 7.61 -7.64
C ARG A 159 -9.79 7.10 -8.60
N PRO A 160 -9.51 6.94 -9.90
CA PRO A 160 -10.45 6.35 -10.84
C PRO A 160 -10.74 4.87 -10.48
N GLU A 161 -12.03 4.50 -10.46
CA GLU A 161 -12.49 3.14 -10.24
C GLU A 161 -13.21 2.59 -11.49
N PRO A 162 -12.47 2.19 -12.54
CA PRO A 162 -13.10 1.61 -13.71
C PRO A 162 -13.78 0.27 -13.37
N PRO A 163 -14.69 -0.24 -14.24
CA PRO A 163 -15.30 -1.55 -14.07
C PRO A 163 -14.25 -2.65 -13.86
N LEU A 164 -14.58 -3.69 -13.09
CA LEU A 164 -13.63 -4.79 -12.81
C LEU A 164 -13.15 -5.50 -14.10
N SER A 165 -13.95 -5.48 -15.17
CA SER A 165 -13.57 -5.99 -16.49
C SER A 165 -12.40 -5.24 -17.13
N GLU A 166 -12.20 -3.97 -16.75
CA GLU A 166 -11.09 -3.14 -17.22
C GLU A 166 -9.84 -3.26 -16.34
N HIS A 167 -9.87 -4.10 -15.29
CA HIS A 167 -8.69 -4.34 -14.47
C HIS A 167 -7.56 -4.93 -15.36
N PRO A 168 -6.31 -4.44 -15.29
CA PRO A 168 -5.24 -4.87 -16.19
C PRO A 168 -5.02 -6.38 -16.24
N LEU A 169 -5.06 -7.05 -15.08
CA LEU A 169 -4.94 -8.52 -14.99
C LEU A 169 -6.07 -9.25 -15.73
N VAL A 170 -7.28 -8.70 -15.75
CA VAL A 170 -8.43 -9.28 -16.47
C VAL A 170 -8.27 -9.02 -17.96
N LYS A 171 -8.14 -7.74 -18.32
CA LYS A 171 -8.13 -7.26 -19.71
C LYS A 171 -6.99 -7.81 -20.54
N HIS A 172 -5.78 -7.88 -19.96
CA HIS A 172 -4.57 -8.22 -20.70
C HIS A 172 -4.04 -9.63 -20.40
N TYR A 173 -4.38 -10.19 -19.25
CA TYR A 173 -3.83 -11.47 -18.78
C TYR A 173 -4.90 -12.53 -18.49
N GLY A 174 -6.17 -12.25 -18.79
CA GLY A 174 -7.25 -13.24 -18.71
C GLY A 174 -7.53 -13.73 -17.29
N LEU A 175 -7.18 -12.94 -16.25
CA LEU A 175 -7.57 -13.23 -14.88
C LEU A 175 -9.10 -13.31 -14.79
N PRO A 176 -9.70 -14.43 -14.34
CA PRO A 176 -11.14 -14.48 -14.14
C PRO A 176 -11.59 -13.47 -13.08
N LEU A 177 -12.71 -12.78 -13.31
CA LEU A 177 -13.22 -11.73 -12.41
C LEU A 177 -13.37 -12.20 -10.96
N GLN A 178 -13.70 -13.47 -10.73
CA GLN A 178 -13.83 -14.04 -9.39
C GLN A 178 -12.54 -13.90 -8.57
N HIS A 179 -11.36 -13.88 -9.18
CA HIS A 179 -10.09 -13.71 -8.47
C HIS A 179 -9.76 -12.24 -8.10
N LEU A 180 -10.61 -11.27 -8.46
CA LEU A 180 -10.49 -9.87 -8.01
C LEU A 180 -11.14 -9.62 -6.63
N GLU A 181 -11.03 -10.57 -5.70
CA GLU A 181 -11.65 -10.46 -4.36
C GLU A 181 -11.10 -9.28 -3.58
N LEU A 182 -9.76 -9.13 -3.55
CA LEU A 182 -9.09 -8.03 -2.86
C LEU A 182 -9.50 -6.66 -3.43
N VAL A 183 -9.57 -6.49 -4.76
CA VAL A 183 -10.05 -5.24 -5.38
C VAL A 183 -11.48 -4.92 -4.92
N ARG A 184 -12.35 -5.92 -4.82
CA ARG A 184 -13.73 -5.72 -4.36
C ARG A 184 -13.78 -5.38 -2.87
N ALA A 185 -12.95 -6.03 -2.06
CA ALA A 185 -12.83 -5.75 -0.63
C ALA A 185 -12.44 -4.28 -0.43
N HIS A 186 -11.36 -3.83 -1.08
CA HIS A 186 -10.93 -2.43 -1.02
C HIS A 186 -12.05 -1.47 -1.44
N ARG A 187 -12.70 -1.63 -2.60
CA ARG A 187 -13.79 -0.72 -3.01
C ARG A 187 -14.97 -0.65 -2.03
N MET A 188 -15.18 -1.65 -1.19
CA MET A 188 -16.27 -1.65 -0.19
C MET A 188 -15.94 -0.86 1.07
N VAL A 189 -14.67 -0.79 1.47
CA VAL A 189 -14.25 -0.22 2.76
C VAL A 189 -13.21 0.90 2.66
N GLU A 190 -12.57 1.07 1.50
CA GLU A 190 -11.42 1.97 1.28
C GLU A 190 -11.78 3.41 1.63
N GLY A 191 -12.89 3.97 1.14
CA GLY A 191 -13.24 5.37 1.42
C GLY A 191 -13.33 5.71 2.92
N ASP A 192 -13.88 4.82 3.76
CA ASP A 192 -13.98 5.05 5.21
C ASP A 192 -12.66 4.77 5.92
N HIS A 193 -11.95 3.71 5.54
CA HIS A 193 -10.63 3.37 6.10
C HIS A 193 -9.56 4.42 5.75
N ARG A 194 -9.57 4.96 4.52
CA ARG A 194 -8.68 6.05 4.10
C ARG A 194 -8.91 7.30 4.95
N ARG A 195 -10.17 7.71 5.15
CA ARG A 195 -10.51 8.87 6.01
C ARG A 195 -10.07 8.64 7.46
N ALA A 196 -10.28 7.43 7.99
CA ALA A 196 -9.81 7.05 9.32
C ALA A 196 -8.28 7.17 9.43
N ALA A 197 -7.52 6.64 8.46
CA ALA A 197 -6.06 6.75 8.43
C ALA A 197 -5.57 8.20 8.52
N TRP A 198 -6.17 9.10 7.75
CA TRP A 198 -5.83 10.53 7.79
C TRP A 198 -6.25 11.20 9.10
N ARG A 199 -7.45 10.91 9.60
CA ARG A 199 -7.91 11.40 10.91
C ARG A 199 -6.94 11.00 12.02
N ILE A 200 -6.56 9.72 12.07
CA ILE A 200 -5.64 9.19 13.06
C ILE A 200 -4.35 9.98 13.09
N VAL A 201 -3.72 10.16 11.92
CA VAL A 201 -2.42 10.83 11.83
C VAL A 201 -2.55 12.33 12.08
N LEU A 202 -3.53 13.02 11.51
CA LEU A 202 -3.65 14.48 11.61
C LEU A 202 -4.06 14.95 13.01
N ASP A 203 -5.00 14.22 13.64
CA ASP A 203 -5.65 14.68 14.86
C ASP A 203 -4.93 14.20 16.13
N PHE A 204 -4.25 13.05 16.07
CA PHE A 204 -3.61 12.45 17.23
C PHE A 204 -2.08 12.56 17.24
N THR A 205 -1.42 12.94 16.13
CA THR A 205 0.03 13.20 16.15
C THR A 205 0.35 14.50 16.88
N ASP A 206 1.20 14.41 17.91
CA ASP A 206 1.72 15.55 18.65
C ASP A 206 2.41 16.56 17.70
N ALA A 207 2.15 17.85 17.90
CA ALA A 207 2.73 18.92 17.09
C ALA A 207 4.27 18.90 17.03
N ALA A 208 4.94 18.45 18.10
CA ALA A 208 6.39 18.29 18.17
C ALA A 208 6.91 17.14 17.29
N ARG A 209 6.05 16.16 16.96
CA ARG A 209 6.39 14.97 16.20
C ARG A 209 6.11 15.07 14.71
N ARG A 210 5.20 15.95 14.29
CA ARG A 210 4.76 16.10 12.89
C ARG A 210 5.91 16.22 11.88
N THR A 211 6.94 17.01 12.18
CA THR A 211 8.12 17.13 11.30
C THR A 211 8.86 15.80 11.13
N ALA A 212 8.94 14.97 12.18
CA ALA A 212 9.57 13.66 12.10
C ALA A 212 8.74 12.67 11.26
N VAL A 213 7.41 12.76 11.34
CA VAL A 213 6.48 11.96 10.51
C VAL A 213 6.64 12.30 9.04
N VAL A 214 6.61 13.59 8.68
CA VAL A 214 6.85 14.04 7.31
C VAL A 214 8.22 13.57 6.82
N ALA A 215 9.27 13.75 7.63
CA ALA A 215 10.62 13.33 7.27
C ALA A 215 10.72 11.81 7.05
N ALA A 216 9.97 11.00 7.79
CA ALA A 216 9.91 9.56 7.57
C ALA A 216 9.26 9.22 6.23
N MET A 217 8.08 9.77 5.93
CA MET A 217 7.43 9.55 4.63
C MET A 217 8.29 10.05 3.46
N GLN A 218 9.02 11.15 3.64
CA GLN A 218 9.99 11.65 2.66
C GLN A 218 11.17 10.71 2.41
N ARG A 219 11.60 9.91 3.40
CA ARG A 219 12.64 8.87 3.23
C ARG A 219 12.09 7.57 2.64
N VAL A 220 10.86 7.22 2.97
CA VAL A 220 10.17 6.04 2.43
C VAL A 220 9.93 6.20 0.92
N LEU A 221 9.61 7.40 0.45
CA LEU A 221 9.32 7.67 -0.97
C LEU A 221 10.46 7.29 -1.94
N PRO A 222 11.72 7.74 -1.78
CA PRO A 222 12.80 7.32 -2.68
C PRO A 222 13.10 5.83 -2.58
N ALA A 223 12.98 5.20 -1.41
CA ALA A 223 13.13 3.75 -1.28
C ALA A 223 12.03 2.99 -2.06
N TRP A 224 10.79 3.49 -2.02
CA TRP A 224 9.70 2.97 -2.84
C TRP A 224 9.96 3.14 -4.34
N HIS A 225 10.51 4.28 -4.78
CA HIS A 225 10.89 4.48 -6.19
C HIS A 225 11.96 3.49 -6.62
N SER A 226 13.05 3.33 -5.86
CA SER A 226 14.11 2.37 -6.20
C SER A 226 13.60 0.93 -6.24
N TYR A 227 12.73 0.54 -5.31
CA TYR A 227 12.04 -0.76 -5.33
C TYR A 227 11.23 -0.94 -6.63
N ARG A 228 10.42 0.06 -7.01
CA ARG A 228 9.59 -0.01 -8.22
C ARG A 228 10.42 0.02 -9.51
N ASP A 229 11.56 0.72 -9.52
CA ASP A 229 12.52 0.72 -10.63
C ASP A 229 13.08 -0.68 -10.86
N GLU A 230 13.56 -1.32 -9.80
CA GLU A 230 14.16 -2.67 -9.86
C GLU A 230 13.13 -3.71 -10.31
N VAL A 231 11.90 -3.65 -9.78
CA VAL A 231 10.80 -4.51 -10.23
C VAL A 231 10.48 -4.27 -11.71
N ALA A 232 10.41 -3.01 -12.15
CA ALA A 232 10.13 -2.68 -13.54
C ALA A 232 11.20 -3.25 -14.49
N GLN A 233 12.49 -3.12 -14.13
CA GLN A 233 13.60 -3.71 -14.88
C GLN A 233 13.53 -5.24 -14.89
N ALA A 234 13.24 -5.86 -13.75
CA ALA A 234 13.14 -7.32 -13.62
C ALA A 234 12.02 -7.89 -14.52
N VAL A 235 10.89 -7.19 -14.64
CA VAL A 235 9.81 -7.60 -15.55
C VAL A 235 10.05 -7.22 -17.02
N GLY A 236 11.17 -6.58 -17.34
CA GLY A 236 11.59 -6.23 -18.70
C GLY A 236 11.05 -4.89 -19.22
N LEU A 237 10.57 -4.01 -18.34
CA LEU A 237 10.20 -2.65 -18.70
C LEU A 237 11.42 -1.73 -18.68
N SER A 238 11.44 -0.75 -19.58
CA SER A 238 12.44 0.31 -19.63
C SER A 238 11.78 1.67 -19.57
N GLN A 239 12.45 2.66 -18.99
CA GLN A 239 11.97 4.04 -19.04
C GLN A 239 11.79 4.47 -20.50
N PRO A 240 10.62 5.06 -20.85
CA PRO A 240 10.45 5.71 -22.14
C PRO A 240 11.55 6.76 -22.35
N ALA A 241 12.11 6.81 -23.56
CA ALA A 241 13.10 7.80 -23.96
C ALA A 241 12.51 9.23 -23.98
#